data_AF-A0A917MZZ9-F1
#
_entry.id   AF-A0A917MZZ9-F1
#
_cell.length_a   1.000
_cell.length_b   1.000
_cell.length_c   1.000
_cell.angle_alpha   90.00
_cell.angle_beta   90.00
_cell.angle_gamma   90.00
#
_symmetry.space_group_name_H-M   'P 1'
#
loop_
_entity.id
_entity.type
_entity.pdbx_description
1 polymer ?
#
loop_
_entity_poly.entity_id
_entity_poly.type
_entity_poly.pdbx_seq_one_letter_code
_entity_poly.pdbx_strand_id
1 'polypeptide(L)' 'MAKAKEEKPAASGITAYSVKTKTKNVPMIDPVIDIKSGRYIATGKDAEGNKMAAIMGKATAEEHIKNGAAKKGTGWS' A
#
# COMPACT_ATOMS: atom_id res chain seq x y z
N MET A 1 15.58 21.11 18.91
CA MET A 1 16.16 20.47 17.71
C MET A 1 15.69 19.02 17.65
N ALA A 2 15.46 18.52 16.43
CA ALA A 2 15.02 17.17 16.07
C ALA A 2 13.65 16.72 16.61
N LYS A 3 12.58 17.03 15.84
CA LYS A 3 11.35 16.24 15.90
C LYS A 3 11.73 14.78 15.65
N ALA A 4 11.48 13.94 16.64
CA ALA A 4 11.54 12.50 16.50
C ALA A 4 10.73 12.12 15.25
N LYS A 5 11.41 11.61 14.22
CA LYS A 5 10.75 10.85 13.16
C LYS A 5 10.17 9.65 13.87
N GLU A 6 8.87 9.66 14.11
CA GLU A 6 8.11 8.48 14.51
C GLU A 6 8.48 7.34 13.57
N GLU A 7 9.26 6.39 14.09
CA GLU A 7 9.30 5.02 13.61
C GLU A 7 7.90 4.44 13.84
N LYS A 8 6.98 4.72 12.90
CA LYS A 8 5.64 4.13 12.92
C LYS A 8 5.81 2.61 12.73
N PRO A 9 5.43 1.78 13.71
CA PRO A 9 5.76 0.37 13.71
C PRO A 9 5.04 -0.33 12.56
N ALA A 10 5.68 -1.38 12.05
CA ALA A 10 5.39 -2.13 10.84
C ALA A 10 4.05 -2.92 10.81
N ALA A 11 2.98 -2.39 11.39
CA ALA A 11 1.68 -3.08 11.52
C ALA A 11 0.54 -2.49 10.68
N SER A 12 0.72 -1.32 10.06
CA SER A 12 -0.32 -0.68 9.24
C SER A 12 0.03 -0.58 7.75
N GLY A 13 1.13 -1.19 7.29
CA GLY A 13 1.53 -1.16 5.87
C GLY A 13 0.68 -2.10 5.02
N ILE A 14 0.43 -1.74 3.76
CA ILE A 14 -0.19 -2.67 2.82
C ILE A 14 0.85 -3.73 2.47
N THR A 15 0.51 -5.00 2.65
CA THR A 15 1.33 -6.11 2.17
C THR A 15 0.78 -6.66 0.87
N ALA A 16 1.66 -7.05 -0.05
CA ALA A 16 1.27 -7.58 -1.34
C ALA A 16 2.01 -8.88 -1.66
N TYR A 17 1.52 -9.57 -2.68
CA TYR A 17 2.23 -10.68 -3.30
C TYR A 17 3.19 -10.11 -4.36
N SER A 18 4.47 -10.41 -4.22
CA SER A 18 5.45 -10.11 -5.25
C SER A 18 5.41 -11.21 -6.31
N VAL A 19 4.90 -10.89 -7.50
CA VAL A 19 4.83 -11.82 -8.63
C VAL A 19 6.21 -12.26 -9.12
N LYS A 20 7.24 -11.45 -8.88
CA LYS A 20 8.61 -11.72 -9.30
C LYS A 20 9.31 -12.71 -8.37
N THR A 21 9.29 -12.45 -7.07
CA THR A 21 9.94 -13.30 -6.06
C THR A 21 9.01 -14.41 -5.54
N LYS A 22 7.76 -14.45 -6.01
CA LYS A 22 6.70 -15.36 -5.57
C LYS A 22 6.51 -15.37 -4.04
N THR A 23 6.80 -14.24 -3.39
CA THR A 23 6.73 -14.11 -1.93
C THR A 23 5.42 -13.44 -1.54
N LYS A 24 4.74 -14.01 -0.55
CA LYS A 24 3.51 -13.46 0.04
C LYS A 24 3.87 -12.55 1.21
N ASN A 25 2.96 -11.64 1.55
CA ASN A 25 3.10 -10.73 2.69
C ASN A 25 4.32 -9.80 2.60
N VAL A 26 4.72 -9.41 1.38
CA VAL A 26 5.83 -8.48 1.19
C VAL A 26 5.32 -7.07 1.53
N PRO A 27 5.97 -6.35 2.47
CA PRO A 27 5.56 -5.00 2.83
C PRO A 27 5.76 -4.06 1.65
N MET A 28 4.71 -3.31 1.31
CA MET A 28 4.74 -2.33 0.24
C MET A 28 5.23 -1.00 0.75
N ILE A 29 6.24 -0.46 0.07
CA ILE A 29 6.78 0.87 0.28
C ILE A 29 5.98 1.85 -0.60
N ASP A 30 5.63 2.98 0.00
CA ASP A 30 4.82 4.05 -0.61
C ASP A 30 3.57 3.53 -1.33
N PRO A 31 2.68 2.80 -0.66
CA PRO A 31 1.53 2.23 -1.33
C PRO A 31 0.54 3.34 -1.75
N VAL A 32 0.09 3.25 -2.99
CA VAL A 32 -0.92 4.11 -3.60
C VAL A 32 -2.10 3.24 -3.99
N ILE A 33 -3.28 3.53 -3.47
CA ILE A 33 -4.50 2.82 -3.85
C ILE A 33 -5.12 3.53 -5.05
N ASP A 34 -5.28 2.82 -6.16
CA ASP A 34 -6.04 3.25 -7.32
C ASP A 34 -7.39 2.54 -7.38
N ILE A 35 -8.39 3.18 -7.99
CA ILE A 35 -9.67 2.56 -8.34
C ILE A 35 -9.66 2.28 -9.86
N LYS A 36 -9.61 1.00 -10.23
CA LYS A 36 -9.63 0.56 -11.63
C LYS A 36 -10.80 -0.37 -11.87
N SER A 37 -11.72 0.02 -12.76
CA SER A 37 -12.91 -0.76 -13.11
C SER A 37 -13.72 -1.22 -11.89
N GLY A 38 -13.90 -0.32 -10.91
CA GLY A 38 -14.64 -0.60 -9.66
C GLY A 38 -13.88 -1.44 -8.63
N ARG A 39 -12.60 -1.75 -8.85
CA ARG A 39 -11.75 -2.49 -7.92
C ARG A 39 -10.70 -1.56 -7.31
N TYR A 40 -10.45 -1.75 -6.01
CA TYR A 40 -9.43 -1.01 -5.27
C TYR A 40 -8.12 -1.79 -5.34
N ILE A 41 -7.10 -1.17 -5.90
CA ILE A 41 -5.82 -1.80 -6.18
C ILE A 41 -4.74 -0.94 -5.53
N ALA A 42 -4.13 -1.45 -4.47
CA ALA A 42 -2.92 -0.87 -3.93
C ALA A 42 -1.74 -1.23 -4.82
N THR A 43 -0.99 -0.24 -5.25
CA THR A 43 0.24 -0.39 -6.03
C THR A 43 1.39 0.25 -5.28
N GLY A 44 2.59 -0.28 -5.47
CA GLY A 44 3.78 0.24 -4.80
C GLY A 44 5.01 -0.58 -5.16
N LYS A 45 6.04 -0.49 -4.33
CA LYS A 45 7.31 -1.20 -4.55
C LYS A 45 7.72 -1.97 -3.31
N ASP A 46 8.48 -3.06 -3.49
CA ASP A 46 9.17 -3.70 -2.37
C ASP A 46 10.54 -3.03 -2.10
N ALA A 47 11.26 -3.54 -1.10
CA ALA A 47 12.59 -3.07 -0.75
C ALA A 47 13.63 -3.24 -1.88
N GLU A 48 13.38 -4.15 -2.82
CA GLU A 48 14.23 -4.42 -3.99
C GLU A 48 13.82 -3.56 -5.20
N GLY A 49 12.79 -2.71 -5.06
CA GLY A 49 12.27 -1.86 -6.12
C GLY A 49 11.35 -2.59 -7.12
N ASN A 50 10.97 -3.84 -6.86
CA ASN A 50 10.03 -4.56 -7.69
C ASN A 50 8.63 -4.00 -7.51
N LYS A 51 7.91 -3.84 -8.63
CA LYS A 51 6.53 -3.37 -8.62
C LYS A 51 5.62 -4.43 -8.00
N MET A 52 4.79 -4.01 -7.06
CA MET A 52 3.80 -4.86 -6.40
C MET A 52 2.40 -4.28 -6.60
N ALA A 53 1.40 -5.17 -6.59
CA ALA A 53 0.01 -4.81 -6.58
C ALA A 53 -0.77 -5.74 -5.65
N ALA A 54 -1.69 -5.18 -4.86
CA ALA A 54 -2.64 -5.91 -4.05
C ALA A 54 -4.05 -5.43 -4.35
N ILE A 55 -4.95 -6.36 -4.65
CA ILE A 55 -6.37 -6.06 -4.82
C ILE A 55 -7.02 -6.18 -3.45
N MET A 56 -7.84 -5.19 -3.09
CA MET A 56 -8.55 -5.15 -1.81
C MET A 56 -9.98 -4.66 -1.99
N GLY A 57 -10.78 -4.81 -0.94
CA GLY A 57 -12.13 -4.25 -0.87
C GLY A 57 -12.12 -2.74 -0.61
N LYS A 58 -13.24 -2.09 -0.92
CA LYS A 58 -13.46 -0.66 -0.66
C LYS A 58 -13.20 -0.28 0.80
N ALA A 59 -13.79 -1.02 1.75
CA ALA A 59 -13.67 -0.73 3.18
C ALA A 59 -12.20 -0.73 3.64
N THR A 60 -11.46 -1.79 3.29
CA THR A 60 -10.03 -1.92 3.62
C THR A 60 -9.19 -0.82 2.97
N ALA A 61 -9.50 -0.47 1.71
CA ALA A 61 -8.83 0.63 1.04
C ALA A 61 -9.04 1.97 1.77
N GLU A 62 -10.28 2.29 2.12
CA GLU A 62 -10.63 3.50 2.87
C GLU A 62 -9.98 3.54 4.25
N GLU A 63 -9.93 2.41 4.96
CA GLU A 63 -9.22 2.27 6.24
C GLU A 63 -7.72 2.54 6.08
N HIS A 64 -7.06 1.97 5.07
CA HIS A 64 -5.64 2.24 4.81
C HIS A 64 -5.37 3.71 4.50
N ILE A 65 -6.21 4.35 3.69
CA ILE A 65 -6.08 5.78 3.43
C ILE A 65 -6.28 6.58 4.72
N LYS A 66 -7.31 6.27 5.51
CA LYS A 66 -7.65 6.97 6.76
C LYS A 66 -6.56 6.83 7.80
N ASN A 67 -5.94 5.65 7.90
CA ASN A 67 -4.84 5.35 8.82
C ASN A 67 -3.48 5.95 8.36
N GLY A 68 -3.46 6.61 7.19
CA GLY A 68 -2.24 7.14 6.59
C GLY A 68 -1.27 6.04 6.15
N ALA A 69 -1.79 4.83 5.91
CA ALA A 69 -1.03 3.70 5.41
C ALA A 69 -0.77 3.78 3.92
N ALA A 70 -1.65 4.45 3.17
CA ALA A 70 -1.57 4.58 1.72
C ALA A 70 -2.08 5.93 1.22
N LYS A 71 -1.73 6.28 -0.02
CA LYS A 71 -2.18 7.50 -0.69
C LYS A 71 -3.32 7.19 -1.66
N LYS A 72 -4.25 8.13 -1.82
CA LYS A 72 -5.28 8.05 -2.87
C LYS A 72 -4.61 8.32 -4.21
N GLY A 73 -4.69 7.36 -5.12
CA GLY A 73 -4.22 7.47 -6.48
C GLY A 73 -5.33 7.88 -7.43
N THR A 74 -5.30 7.28 -8.61
CA THR A 74 -6.27 7.48 -9.69
C THR A 74 -7.62 6.83 -9.40
N GLY A 75 -8.71 7.43 -9.89
CA GLY A 75 -10.07 6.87 -9.80
C GLY A 75 -10.84 7.16 -8.51
N TRP A 76 -10.26 7.90 -7.55
CA TRP A 76 -10.94 8.37 -6.31
C TRP A 76 -11.82 9.62 -6.51
N SER A 77 -12.09 9.99 -7.77
CA SER A 77 -12.89 11.15 -8.17
C SER A 77 -14.31 11.12 -7.63
#